data_AF-A0A0F9ZQG7-F1
#
_entry.id   AF-A0A0F9ZQG7-F1
#
_cell.length_a   1.000
_cell.length_b   1.000
_cell.length_c   1.000
_cell.angle_alpha   90.00
_cell.angle_beta   90.00
_cell.angle_gamma   90.00
#
_symmetry.space_group_name_H-M   'P 1'
#
loop_
_entity.id
_entity.type
_entity.pdbx_description
1 polymer ?
#
loop_
_entity_poly.entity_id
_entity_poly.type
_entity_poly.pdbx_seq_one_letter_code
_entity_poly.pdbx_strand_id
1 'polypeptide(L)'
;MKFEDAIDIIEERKETIKIQKIKNTLKNHLKKIDHENYLEKAKIYYYLLQITLKSHKLYESQECKNYHQKMDDFFLTQEKIYNKKIRKRNSKDIRDKLKELYLLIEKIYSSLEALYIEKAFNQSKKKTYERKMEFRKKSFRFEKKYLRWFEYFFLEKTSNYGDSFFRWGLTSFLFAMVLASIYGLLDFNLKEEYKIISSKGHFFDYMYFSIVTLTTLGIGDFVPKTFLAKFFVSMEVFFGFIMLGIFITLIQRKL
;
A
#
# COMPACT_ATOMS: atom_id res chain seq x y z
N MET A 1 -15.83 -42.78 -21.49
CA MET A 1 -15.00 -41.56 -21.46
C MET A 1 -15.17 -40.90 -22.81
N LYS A 2 -15.63 -39.64 -22.87
CA LYS A 2 -15.77 -38.95 -24.15
C LYS A 2 -14.38 -38.63 -24.72
N PHE A 3 -14.28 -38.48 -26.04
CA PHE A 3 -13.02 -38.18 -26.72
C PHE A 3 -12.41 -36.86 -26.22
N GLU A 4 -13.26 -35.87 -25.93
CA GLU A 4 -12.89 -34.59 -25.33
C GLU A 4 -12.25 -34.80 -23.94
N ASP A 5 -12.88 -35.61 -23.08
CA ASP A 5 -12.31 -35.97 -21.77
C ASP A 5 -10.91 -36.64 -21.90
N ALA A 6 -10.68 -37.41 -22.98
CA ALA A 6 -9.40 -38.07 -23.22
C ALA A 6 -8.30 -37.11 -23.69
N ILE A 7 -8.66 -36.12 -24.51
CA ILE A 7 -7.73 -35.05 -24.93
C ILE A 7 -7.36 -34.20 -23.72
N ASP A 8 -8.34 -33.76 -22.93
CA ASP A 8 -8.11 -32.95 -21.73
C ASP A 8 -7.17 -33.65 -20.76
N ILE A 9 -7.38 -34.95 -20.49
CA ILE A 9 -6.48 -35.74 -19.61
C ILE A 9 -5.06 -35.83 -20.18
N ILE A 10 -4.90 -35.96 -21.51
CA ILE A 10 -3.58 -36.05 -22.15
C ILE A 10 -2.86 -34.69 -22.14
N GLU A 11 -3.58 -33.60 -22.42
CA GLU A 11 -3.05 -32.24 -22.45
C GLU A 11 -2.68 -31.75 -21.04
N GLU A 12 -3.56 -31.92 -20.05
CA GLU A 12 -3.28 -31.62 -18.63
C GLU A 12 -2.05 -32.39 -18.13
N ARG A 13 -1.91 -33.66 -18.51
CA ARG A 13 -0.76 -34.49 -18.12
C ARG A 13 0.53 -34.02 -18.76
N LYS A 14 0.51 -33.61 -20.04
CA LYS A 14 1.68 -33.04 -20.74
C LYS A 14 2.11 -31.70 -20.12
N GLU A 15 1.16 -30.83 -19.81
CA GLU A 15 1.44 -29.55 -19.16
C GLU A 15 2.05 -29.74 -17.76
N THR A 16 1.50 -30.67 -16.97
CA THR A 16 2.00 -30.99 -15.63
C THR A 16 3.45 -31.50 -15.66
N ILE A 17 3.78 -32.39 -16.62
CA ILE A 17 5.15 -32.90 -16.80
C ILE A 17 6.10 -31.76 -17.19
N LYS A 18 5.69 -30.88 -18.12
CA LYS A 18 6.49 -29.73 -18.55
C LYS A 18 6.76 -28.77 -17.39
N ILE A 19 5.74 -28.45 -16.59
CA ILE A 19 5.84 -27.63 -15.38
C ILE A 19 6.83 -28.24 -14.38
N GLN A 20 6.73 -29.55 -14.12
CA GLN A 20 7.61 -30.22 -13.18
C GLN A 20 9.07 -30.24 -13.67
N LYS A 21 9.30 -30.43 -14.97
CA LYS A 21 10.63 -30.33 -15.59
C LYS A 21 11.22 -28.93 -15.39
N ILE A 22 10.45 -27.87 -15.64
CA ILE A 22 10.90 -26.48 -15.43
C ILE A 22 11.22 -26.24 -13.95
N LYS A 23 10.35 -26.66 -13.03
CA LYS A 23 10.60 -26.54 -11.57
C LYS A 23 11.91 -27.22 -11.17
N ASN A 24 12.18 -28.41 -11.69
CA ASN A 24 13.42 -29.15 -11.40
C ASN A 24 14.64 -28.42 -11.96
N THR A 25 14.57 -27.90 -13.18
CA THR A 25 15.65 -27.08 -13.77
C THR A 25 15.95 -25.84 -12.92
N LEU A 26 14.92 -25.11 -12.50
CA LEU A 26 15.06 -23.92 -11.64
C LEU A 26 15.65 -24.27 -10.27
N LYS A 27 15.19 -25.35 -9.63
CA LYS A 27 15.73 -25.83 -8.35
C LYS A 27 17.18 -26.31 -8.47
N ASN A 28 17.55 -26.94 -9.58
CA ASN A 28 18.93 -27.35 -9.84
C ASN A 28 19.84 -26.15 -10.08
N HIS A 29 19.37 -25.13 -10.80
CA HIS A 29 20.11 -23.88 -10.98
C HIS A 29 20.30 -23.15 -9.64
N LEU A 30 19.25 -23.12 -8.81
CA LEU A 30 19.31 -22.54 -7.46
C LEU A 30 20.42 -23.14 -6.58
N LYS A 31 20.71 -24.45 -6.72
CA LYS A 31 21.79 -25.14 -6.00
C LYS A 31 23.19 -24.77 -6.48
N LYS A 32 23.32 -24.29 -7.72
CA LYS A 32 24.60 -23.94 -8.36
C LYS A 32 24.98 -22.46 -8.19
N ILE A 33 24.00 -21.62 -7.83
CA ILE A 33 24.23 -20.18 -7.68
C ILE A 33 25.04 -19.89 -6.43
N ASP A 34 26.00 -18.99 -6.59
CA ASP A 34 26.83 -18.46 -5.51
C ASP A 34 25.98 -18.01 -4.30
N HIS A 35 26.52 -18.22 -3.10
CA HIS A 35 25.86 -17.89 -1.85
C HIS A 35 25.46 -16.40 -1.77
N GLU A 36 26.25 -15.52 -2.38
CA GLU A 36 26.07 -14.06 -2.32
C GLU A 36 25.17 -13.45 -3.41
N ASN A 37 24.76 -14.23 -4.42
CA ASN A 37 23.93 -13.70 -5.51
C ASN A 37 22.42 -13.75 -5.16
N TYR A 38 22.03 -12.89 -4.23
CA TYR A 38 20.65 -12.84 -3.71
C TYR A 38 19.63 -12.37 -4.77
N LEU A 39 20.03 -11.49 -5.70
CA LEU A 39 19.15 -11.02 -6.76
C LEU A 39 18.70 -12.16 -7.69
N GLU A 40 19.63 -13.03 -8.09
CA GLU A 40 19.31 -14.17 -8.95
C GLU A 40 18.45 -15.20 -8.20
N LYS A 41 18.75 -15.45 -6.92
CA LYS A 41 17.89 -16.29 -6.06
C LYS A 41 16.47 -15.76 -5.98
N ALA A 42 16.30 -14.45 -5.77
CA ALA A 42 14.98 -13.83 -5.73
C ALA A 42 14.21 -14.03 -7.05
N LYS A 43 14.87 -13.83 -8.21
CA LYS A 43 14.27 -14.08 -9.52
C LYS A 43 13.83 -15.53 -9.71
N ILE A 44 14.63 -16.50 -9.27
CA ILE A 44 14.27 -17.92 -9.36
C ILE A 44 13.05 -18.22 -8.50
N TYR A 45 13.00 -17.72 -7.26
CA TYR A 45 11.84 -17.89 -6.40
C TYR A 45 10.59 -17.21 -6.98
N TYR A 46 10.73 -16.06 -7.63
CA TYR A 46 9.65 -15.45 -8.41
C TYR A 46 9.15 -16.38 -9.52
N TYR A 47 10.02 -16.95 -10.36
CA TYR A 47 9.60 -17.85 -11.43
C TYR A 47 9.00 -19.17 -10.92
N LEU A 48 9.57 -19.73 -9.83
CA LEU A 48 8.99 -20.90 -9.15
C LEU A 48 7.59 -20.60 -8.62
N LEU A 49 7.40 -19.44 -7.99
CA LEU A 49 6.10 -18.97 -7.53
C LEU A 49 5.13 -18.80 -8.71
N GLN A 50 5.55 -18.10 -9.77
CA GLN A 50 4.75 -17.81 -10.95
C GLN A 50 4.23 -19.09 -11.61
N ILE A 51 5.10 -20.08 -11.82
CA ILE A 51 4.74 -21.36 -12.41
C ILE A 51 3.78 -22.13 -11.48
N THR A 52 4.00 -22.08 -10.16
CA THR A 52 3.14 -22.76 -9.19
C THR A 52 1.77 -22.11 -9.07
N LEU A 53 1.68 -20.79 -9.20
CA LEU A 53 0.40 -20.06 -9.25
C LEU A 53 -0.34 -20.33 -10.56
N LYS A 54 0.37 -20.49 -11.67
CA LYS A 54 -0.22 -20.83 -12.98
C LYS A 54 -0.72 -22.27 -13.03
N SER A 55 -0.04 -23.22 -12.37
CA SER A 55 -0.51 -24.60 -12.30
C SER A 55 -1.82 -24.67 -11.50
N HIS A 56 -2.89 -25.14 -12.14
CA HIS A 56 -4.25 -25.20 -11.60
C HIS A 56 -4.32 -25.79 -10.18
N LYS A 57 -4.40 -24.90 -9.17
CA LYS A 57 -4.78 -25.27 -7.81
C LYS A 57 -5.87 -24.32 -7.32
N LEU A 58 -6.95 -24.90 -6.83
CA LEU A 58 -8.10 -24.21 -6.21
C LEU A 58 -7.72 -23.41 -4.95
N TYR A 59 -6.55 -23.69 -4.36
CA TYR A 59 -6.09 -23.09 -3.10
C TYR A 59 -4.62 -22.70 -3.14
N GLU A 60 -4.26 -21.68 -2.38
CA GLU A 60 -2.88 -21.26 -2.22
C GLU A 60 -2.09 -22.31 -1.42
N SER A 61 -1.27 -23.10 -2.13
CA SER A 61 -0.42 -24.10 -1.49
C SER A 61 0.63 -23.49 -0.57
N GLN A 62 1.04 -24.22 0.47
CA GLN A 62 2.15 -23.82 1.35
C GLN A 62 3.46 -23.60 0.56
N GLU A 63 3.62 -24.30 -0.57
CA GLU A 63 4.73 -24.12 -1.50
C GLU A 63 4.76 -22.68 -2.07
N CYS A 64 3.61 -22.14 -2.49
CA CYS A 64 3.49 -20.76 -2.97
C CYS A 64 3.90 -19.75 -1.88
N LYS A 65 3.38 -19.92 -0.67
CA LYS A 65 3.69 -19.03 0.46
C LYS A 65 5.19 -19.02 0.77
N ASN A 66 5.82 -20.19 0.75
CA ASN A 66 7.27 -20.34 0.96
C ASN A 66 8.09 -19.67 -0.15
N TYR A 67 7.73 -19.88 -1.42
CA TYR A 67 8.41 -19.22 -2.54
C TYR A 67 8.27 -17.69 -2.49
N HIS A 68 7.08 -17.19 -2.16
CA HIS A 68 6.84 -15.76 -2.00
C HIS A 68 7.69 -15.17 -0.86
N GLN A 69 7.74 -15.83 0.30
CA GLN A 69 8.56 -15.39 1.42
C GLN A 69 10.05 -15.38 1.08
N LYS A 70 10.58 -16.47 0.52
CA LYS A 70 12.00 -16.55 0.15
C LYS A 70 12.37 -15.50 -0.89
N MET A 71 11.52 -15.28 -1.89
CA MET A 71 11.70 -14.21 -2.87
C MET A 71 11.84 -12.84 -2.19
N ASP A 72 10.91 -12.51 -1.29
CA ASP A 72 10.89 -11.26 -0.53
C ASP A 72 12.14 -11.08 0.33
N ASP A 73 12.53 -12.12 1.08
CA ASP A 73 13.72 -12.12 1.94
C ASP A 73 15.00 -11.86 1.14
N PHE A 74 15.12 -12.44 -0.06
CA PHE A 74 16.27 -12.21 -0.94
C PHE A 74 16.28 -10.80 -1.54
N PHE A 75 15.13 -10.24 -1.92
CA PHE A 75 15.06 -8.84 -2.36
C PHE A 75 15.46 -7.87 -1.25
N LEU A 76 14.95 -8.08 -0.04
CA LEU A 76 15.31 -7.26 1.14
C LEU A 76 16.80 -7.37 1.47
N THR A 77 17.38 -8.57 1.34
CA THR A 77 18.81 -8.79 1.56
C THR A 77 19.65 -8.06 0.51
N GLN A 78 19.28 -8.16 -0.78
CA GLN A 78 19.96 -7.46 -1.86
C GLN A 78 19.88 -5.94 -1.70
N GLU A 79 18.70 -5.41 -1.34
CA GLU A 79 18.50 -3.98 -1.05
C GLU A 79 19.44 -3.51 0.07
N LYS A 80 19.54 -4.26 1.17
CA LYS A 80 20.44 -3.94 2.30
C LYS A 80 21.90 -3.90 1.87
N ILE A 81 22.33 -4.83 1.02
CA ILE A 81 23.70 -4.89 0.50
C ILE A 81 24.02 -3.65 -0.34
N TYR A 82 23.14 -3.29 -1.29
CA TYR A 82 23.34 -2.09 -2.10
C TYR A 82 23.34 -0.82 -1.26
N ASN A 83 22.41 -0.67 -0.32
CA ASN A 83 22.40 0.46 0.61
C ASN A 83 23.68 0.55 1.46
N LYS A 84 24.19 -0.58 1.96
CA LYS A 84 25.47 -0.65 2.69
C LYS A 84 26.65 -0.25 1.80
N LYS A 85 26.67 -0.73 0.54
CA LYS A 85 27.70 -0.37 -0.45
C LYS A 85 27.67 1.12 -0.78
N ILE A 86 26.48 1.73 -0.97
CA ILE A 86 26.32 3.17 -1.23
C ILE A 86 26.84 4.00 -0.05
N ARG A 87 26.53 3.59 1.19
CA ARG A 87 27.04 4.26 2.41
C ARG A 87 28.56 4.22 2.51
N LYS A 88 29.19 3.10 2.15
CA LYS A 88 30.66 2.95 2.17
C LYS A 88 31.35 3.66 1.00
N ARG A 89 30.78 3.53 -0.21
CA ARG A 89 31.32 4.05 -1.46
C ARG A 89 30.17 4.50 -2.35
N ASN A 90 29.93 5.80 -2.40
CA ASN A 90 28.82 6.41 -3.12
C ASN A 90 29.06 6.50 -4.64
N SER A 91 29.34 5.37 -5.30
CA SER A 91 29.51 5.32 -6.75
C SER A 91 28.18 5.47 -7.50
N LYS A 92 28.24 6.01 -8.72
CA LYS A 92 27.08 6.11 -9.62
C LYS A 92 26.56 4.72 -10.01
N ASP A 93 27.45 3.80 -10.36
CA ASP A 93 27.12 2.41 -10.72
C ASP A 93 26.26 1.69 -9.67
N ILE A 94 26.64 1.76 -8.39
CA ILE A 94 25.86 1.10 -7.32
C ILE A 94 24.48 1.77 -7.14
N ARG A 95 24.39 3.08 -7.32
CA ARG A 95 23.10 3.81 -7.26
C ARG A 95 22.17 3.41 -8.39
N ASP A 96 22.70 3.30 -9.61
CA ASP A 96 21.94 2.86 -10.78
C ASP A 96 21.44 1.42 -10.60
N LYS A 97 22.29 0.52 -10.09
CA LYS A 97 21.90 -0.86 -9.71
C LYS A 97 20.80 -0.92 -8.66
N LEU A 98 20.81 -0.04 -7.65
CA LEU A 98 19.73 0.01 -6.65
C LEU A 98 18.42 0.54 -7.25
N LYS A 99 18.50 1.54 -8.14
CA LYS A 99 17.33 2.04 -8.86
C LYS A 99 16.72 0.95 -9.76
N GLU A 100 17.54 0.23 -10.51
CA GLU A 100 17.12 -0.91 -11.31
C GLU A 100 16.50 -2.02 -10.44
N LEU A 101 17.05 -2.28 -9.26
CA LEU A 101 16.48 -3.22 -8.31
C LEU A 101 15.06 -2.81 -7.90
N TYR A 102 14.83 -1.54 -7.55
CA TYR A 102 13.49 -1.06 -7.20
C TYR A 102 12.50 -1.22 -8.36
N LEU A 103 12.90 -0.87 -9.58
CA LEU A 103 12.08 -1.02 -10.78
C LEU A 103 11.75 -2.49 -11.07
N LEU A 104 12.73 -3.39 -10.90
CA LEU A 104 12.52 -4.82 -11.07
C LEU A 104 11.53 -5.37 -10.04
N ILE A 105 11.73 -5.03 -8.77
CA ILE A 105 10.86 -5.45 -7.67
C ILE A 105 9.43 -5.00 -7.94
N GLU A 106 9.23 -3.74 -8.31
CA GLU A 106 7.91 -3.20 -8.62
C GLU A 106 7.21 -3.97 -9.75
N LYS A 107 7.94 -4.30 -10.83
CA LYS A 107 7.41 -5.10 -11.94
C LYS A 107 7.03 -6.51 -11.50
N ILE A 108 7.87 -7.15 -10.68
CA ILE A 108 7.64 -8.48 -10.15
C ILE A 108 6.40 -8.51 -9.25
N TYR A 109 6.30 -7.62 -8.27
CA TYR A 109 5.12 -7.57 -7.40
C TYR A 109 3.85 -7.19 -8.17
N SER A 110 3.92 -6.32 -9.20
CA SER A 110 2.77 -6.04 -10.06
C SER A 110 2.31 -7.27 -10.84
N SER A 111 3.26 -8.06 -11.38
CA SER A 111 2.95 -9.31 -12.06
C SER A 111 2.33 -10.35 -11.11
N LEU A 112 2.85 -10.47 -9.89
CA LEU A 112 2.30 -11.38 -8.89
C LEU A 112 0.91 -10.96 -8.43
N GLU A 113 0.68 -9.66 -8.24
CA GLU A 113 -0.63 -9.15 -7.86
C GLU A 113 -1.69 -9.49 -8.90
N ALA A 114 -1.38 -9.34 -10.19
CA ALA A 114 -2.28 -9.74 -11.28
C ALA A 114 -2.62 -11.24 -11.22
N LEU A 115 -1.63 -12.10 -10.96
CA LEU A 115 -1.86 -13.54 -10.80
C LEU A 115 -2.70 -13.87 -9.56
N TYR A 116 -2.47 -13.17 -8.45
CA TYR A 116 -3.27 -13.37 -7.24
C TYR A 116 -4.71 -12.88 -7.41
N ILE A 117 -4.95 -11.84 -8.22
CA ILE A 117 -6.29 -11.40 -8.61
C ILE A 117 -6.98 -12.48 -9.42
N GLU A 118 -6.33 -13.02 -10.46
CA GLU A 118 -6.88 -14.08 -11.31
C GLU A 118 -7.30 -15.32 -10.50
N LYS A 119 -6.55 -15.64 -9.43
CA LYS A 119 -6.82 -16.78 -8.55
C LYS A 119 -7.71 -16.46 -7.34
N ALA A 120 -8.20 -15.22 -7.21
CA ALA A 120 -8.96 -14.74 -6.05
C ALA A 120 -8.26 -14.93 -4.68
N PHE A 121 -6.93 -14.98 -4.65
CA PHE A 121 -6.13 -15.13 -3.43
C PHE A 121 -5.96 -13.78 -2.72
N ASN A 122 -7.05 -13.29 -2.11
CA ASN A 122 -7.15 -11.94 -1.55
C ASN A 122 -6.07 -11.61 -0.51
N GLN A 123 -5.72 -12.55 0.38
CA GLN A 123 -4.70 -12.31 1.41
C GLN A 123 -3.30 -12.11 0.81
N SER A 124 -2.93 -12.94 -0.16
CA SER A 124 -1.63 -12.83 -0.83
C SER A 124 -1.56 -11.68 -1.82
N LYS A 125 -2.68 -11.36 -2.50
CA LYS A 125 -2.85 -10.12 -3.26
C LYS A 125 -2.51 -8.91 -2.39
N LYS A 126 -3.14 -8.81 -1.22
CA LYS A 126 -2.92 -7.72 -0.26
C LYS A 126 -1.46 -7.62 0.17
N LYS A 127 -0.86 -8.71 0.65
CA LYS A 127 0.55 -8.72 1.09
C LYS A 127 1.52 -8.31 -0.03
N THR A 128 1.24 -8.76 -1.25
CA THR A 128 2.02 -8.43 -2.46
C THR A 128 1.90 -6.95 -2.80
N TYR A 129 0.68 -6.40 -2.74
CA TYR A 129 0.43 -4.98 -2.94
C TYR A 129 1.11 -4.10 -1.88
N GLU A 130 0.99 -4.45 -0.59
CA GLU A 130 1.65 -3.72 0.51
C GLU A 130 3.17 -3.66 0.31
N ARG A 131 3.79 -4.80 -0.02
CA ARG A 131 5.23 -4.86 -0.27
C ARG A 131 5.64 -4.06 -1.50
N LYS A 132 4.83 -4.09 -2.58
CA LYS A 132 5.00 -3.24 -3.76
C LYS A 132 5.03 -1.75 -3.38
N MET A 133 4.05 -1.30 -2.58
CA MET A 133 3.97 0.09 -2.14
C MET A 133 5.15 0.49 -1.25
N GLU A 134 5.61 -0.41 -0.37
CA GLU A 134 6.77 -0.18 0.48
C GLU A 134 8.04 0.08 -0.34
N PHE A 135 8.33 -0.77 -1.33
CA PHE A 135 9.49 -0.60 -2.20
C PHE A 135 9.38 0.65 -3.07
N ARG A 136 8.17 0.98 -3.58
CA ARG A 136 7.93 2.22 -4.32
C ARG A 136 8.20 3.47 -3.46
N LYS A 137 7.74 3.46 -2.20
CA LYS A 137 8.03 4.52 -1.22
C LYS A 137 9.54 4.64 -0.96
N LYS A 138 10.25 3.53 -0.75
CA LYS A 138 11.72 3.53 -0.57
C LYS A 138 12.43 4.10 -1.80
N SER A 139 11.99 3.73 -3.00
CA SER A 139 12.49 4.27 -4.27
C SER A 139 12.35 5.79 -4.35
N PHE A 140 11.17 6.35 -4.00
CA PHE A 140 10.99 7.81 -4.00
C PHE A 140 11.90 8.53 -3.01
N ARG A 141 12.12 7.95 -1.81
CA ARG A 141 13.09 8.51 -0.85
C ARG A 141 14.52 8.50 -1.42
N PHE A 142 14.89 7.40 -2.07
CA PHE A 142 16.20 7.24 -2.69
C PHE A 142 16.42 8.23 -3.84
N GLU A 143 15.39 8.45 -4.67
CA GLU A 143 15.40 9.43 -5.77
C GLU A 143 15.22 10.89 -5.32
N LYS A 144 15.18 11.16 -4.00
CA LYS A 144 14.94 12.50 -3.40
C LYS A 144 13.59 13.12 -3.80
N LYS A 145 12.61 12.32 -4.18
CA LYS A 145 11.23 12.75 -4.48
C LYS A 145 10.41 12.82 -3.19
N TYR A 146 10.74 13.77 -2.32
CA TYR A 146 10.19 13.85 -0.96
C TYR A 146 8.67 14.03 -0.91
N LEU A 147 8.08 14.79 -1.84
CA LEU A 147 6.62 14.97 -1.90
C LEU A 147 5.90 13.64 -2.13
N ARG A 148 6.32 12.86 -3.13
CA ARG A 148 5.76 11.53 -3.39
C ARG A 148 6.06 10.54 -2.28
N TRP A 149 7.25 10.63 -1.68
CA TRP A 149 7.57 9.82 -0.51
C TRP A 149 6.62 10.11 0.66
N PHE A 150 6.35 11.39 0.92
CA PHE A 150 5.47 11.84 1.99
C PHE A 150 4.03 11.39 1.75
N GLU A 151 3.53 11.50 0.51
CA GLU A 151 2.21 10.97 0.11
C GLU A 151 2.07 9.48 0.47
N TYR A 152 3.05 8.66 0.09
CA TYR A 152 3.02 7.22 0.38
C TYR A 152 3.23 6.91 1.87
N PHE A 153 4.04 7.69 2.57
CA PHE A 153 4.21 7.58 4.02
C PHE A 153 2.91 7.91 4.75
N PHE A 154 2.22 8.97 4.33
CA PHE A 154 0.92 9.36 4.84
C PHE A 154 -0.11 8.25 4.60
N LEU A 155 -0.20 7.71 3.38
CA LEU A 155 -1.11 6.61 3.05
C LEU A 155 -0.80 5.32 3.84
N GLU A 156 0.47 5.01 4.07
CA GLU A 156 0.86 3.87 4.91
C GLU A 156 0.33 4.00 6.34
N LYS A 157 0.53 5.17 6.95
CA LYS A 157 0.17 5.41 8.35
C LYS A 157 -1.33 5.55 8.56
N THR A 158 -2.01 6.19 7.62
CA THR A 158 -3.44 6.50 7.77
C THR A 158 -4.35 5.35 7.33
N SER A 159 -4.03 4.66 6.24
CA SER A 159 -4.93 3.65 5.65
C SER A 159 -4.27 2.32 5.32
N ASN A 160 -2.99 2.11 5.67
CA ASN A 160 -2.21 0.94 5.25
C ASN A 160 -2.15 0.81 3.71
N TYR A 161 -1.87 1.93 3.01
CA TYR A 161 -1.93 2.04 1.54
C TYR A 161 -3.31 1.79 0.92
N GLY A 162 -4.36 2.17 1.64
CA GLY A 162 -5.74 2.03 1.16
C GLY A 162 -6.32 0.63 1.37
N ASP A 163 -6.11 0.04 2.54
CA ASP A 163 -6.62 -1.31 2.88
C ASP A 163 -7.46 -1.32 4.18
N SER A 164 -7.11 -0.51 5.18
CA SER A 164 -7.79 -0.54 6.47
C SER A 164 -8.82 0.59 6.63
N PHE A 165 -10.09 0.25 6.43
CA PHE A 165 -11.23 1.13 6.67
C PHE A 165 -11.24 1.72 8.09
N PHE A 166 -10.98 0.88 9.10
CA PHE A 166 -11.01 1.30 10.50
C PHE A 166 -9.92 2.34 10.83
N ARG A 167 -8.69 2.13 10.33
CA ARG A 167 -7.59 3.11 10.51
C ARG A 167 -7.96 4.45 9.88
N TRP A 168 -8.58 4.41 8.69
CA TRP A 168 -9.00 5.61 7.99
C TRP A 168 -10.13 6.36 8.70
N GLY A 169 -11.12 5.63 9.24
CA GLY A 169 -12.17 6.20 10.08
C GLY A 169 -11.58 6.87 11.33
N LEU A 170 -10.64 6.19 12.00
CA LEU A 170 -9.95 6.76 13.16
C LEU A 170 -9.14 8.02 12.80
N THR A 171 -8.43 8.04 11.67
CA THR A 171 -7.69 9.25 11.26
C THR A 171 -8.61 10.41 10.91
N SER A 172 -9.76 10.15 10.29
CA SER A 172 -10.75 11.19 9.97
C SER A 172 -11.36 11.76 11.26
N PHE A 173 -11.67 10.90 12.23
CA PHE A 173 -12.15 11.31 13.55
C PHE A 173 -11.12 12.13 14.32
N LEU A 174 -9.85 11.70 14.35
CA LEU A 174 -8.77 12.45 15.00
C LEU A 174 -8.53 13.80 14.31
N PHE A 175 -8.62 13.86 12.99
CA PHE A 175 -8.55 15.12 12.25
C PHE A 175 -9.66 16.08 12.68
N ALA A 176 -10.91 15.62 12.72
CA ALA A 176 -12.03 16.43 13.21
C ALA A 176 -11.82 16.90 14.67
N MET A 177 -11.31 16.03 15.53
CA MET A 177 -11.02 16.37 16.93
C MET A 177 -9.92 17.45 17.06
N VAL A 178 -8.89 17.42 16.19
CA VAL A 178 -7.85 18.46 16.13
C VAL A 178 -8.45 19.79 15.66
N LEU A 179 -9.28 19.78 14.62
CA LEU A 179 -9.94 20.99 14.11
C LEU A 179 -10.91 21.58 15.15
N ALA A 180 -11.70 20.74 15.81
CA ALA A 180 -12.54 21.15 16.94
C ALA A 180 -11.74 21.83 18.06
N SER A 181 -10.57 21.29 18.39
CA SER A 181 -9.66 21.89 19.37
C SER A 181 -9.14 23.26 18.92
N ILE A 182 -8.79 23.39 17.63
CA ILE A 182 -8.38 24.67 17.04
C ILE A 182 -9.53 25.70 17.12
N TYR A 183 -10.76 25.31 16.81
CA TYR A 183 -11.92 26.20 16.91
C TYR A 183 -12.17 26.66 18.35
N GLY A 184 -12.11 25.75 19.32
CA GLY A 184 -12.21 26.10 20.73
C GLY A 184 -11.10 27.06 21.20
N LEU A 185 -9.87 26.87 20.73
CA LEU A 185 -8.74 27.77 21.01
C LEU A 185 -8.94 29.16 20.37
N LEU A 186 -9.49 29.22 19.15
CA LEU A 186 -9.81 30.47 18.49
C LEU A 186 -10.89 31.24 19.25
N ASP A 187 -11.94 30.55 19.72
CA ASP A 187 -13.05 31.17 20.45
C ASP A 187 -12.69 31.59 21.89
N PHE A 188 -11.66 30.99 22.50
CA PHE A 188 -11.28 31.22 23.91
C PHE A 188 -11.08 32.71 24.26
N ASN A 189 -10.43 33.48 23.38
CA ASN A 189 -10.11 34.90 23.60
C ASN A 189 -11.00 35.88 22.82
N LEU A 190 -12.07 35.40 22.17
CA LEU A 190 -12.95 36.25 21.37
C LEU A 190 -14.14 36.78 22.19
N LYS A 191 -14.67 37.93 21.79
CA LYS A 191 -15.95 38.45 22.30
C LYS A 191 -17.10 37.55 21.81
N GLU A 192 -18.17 37.42 22.60
CA GLU A 192 -19.33 36.57 22.27
C GLU A 192 -19.90 36.81 20.86
N GLU A 193 -19.91 38.06 20.40
CA GLU A 193 -20.40 38.42 19.07
C GLU A 193 -19.61 37.75 17.93
N TYR A 194 -18.34 37.43 18.14
CA TYR A 194 -17.42 36.86 17.14
C TYR A 194 -17.13 35.37 17.32
N LYS A 195 -17.59 34.75 18.42
CA LYS A 195 -17.42 33.32 18.63
C LYS A 195 -18.24 32.51 17.62
N ILE A 196 -17.69 31.36 17.25
CA ILE A 196 -18.39 30.31 16.49
C ILE A 196 -19.46 29.69 17.40
N ILE A 197 -19.07 29.40 18.63
CA ILE A 197 -19.94 28.76 19.63
C ILE A 197 -20.00 29.67 20.86
N SER A 198 -21.22 29.95 21.33
CA SER A 198 -21.42 30.79 22.51
C SER A 198 -20.69 30.22 23.73
N SER A 199 -20.28 31.06 24.68
CA SER A 199 -19.67 30.62 25.95
C SER A 199 -20.50 29.62 26.75
N LYS A 200 -21.81 29.53 26.49
CA LYS A 200 -22.71 28.55 27.12
C LYS A 200 -22.62 27.16 26.49
N GLY A 201 -22.02 27.05 25.30
CA GLY A 201 -21.84 25.79 24.60
C GLY A 201 -20.74 24.92 25.22
N HIS A 202 -20.73 23.66 24.83
CA HIS A 202 -19.77 22.66 25.30
C HIS A 202 -18.73 22.36 24.24
N PHE A 203 -17.62 21.71 24.63
CA PHE A 203 -16.60 21.28 23.68
C PHE A 203 -17.16 20.39 22.56
N PHE A 204 -18.21 19.62 22.87
CA PHE A 204 -18.88 18.76 21.91
C PHE A 204 -19.47 19.53 20.72
N ASP A 205 -19.89 20.79 20.91
CA ASP A 205 -20.43 21.61 19.83
C ASP A 205 -19.34 21.93 18.79
N TYR A 206 -18.08 22.09 19.20
CA TYR A 206 -16.95 22.26 18.29
C TYR A 206 -16.64 20.98 17.52
N MET A 207 -16.76 19.81 18.18
CA MET A 207 -16.63 18.52 17.50
C MET A 207 -17.73 18.31 16.47
N TYR A 208 -18.97 18.62 16.84
CA TYR A 208 -20.12 18.57 15.95
C TYR A 208 -19.93 19.53 14.76
N PHE A 209 -19.53 20.79 15.00
CA PHE A 209 -19.24 21.76 13.95
C PHE A 209 -18.17 21.25 12.98
N SER A 210 -17.08 20.68 13.50
CA SER A 210 -16.02 20.07 12.68
C SER A 210 -16.52 18.87 11.88
N ILE A 211 -17.31 17.96 12.47
CA ILE A 211 -17.87 16.81 11.74
C ILE A 211 -18.80 17.26 10.60
N VAL A 212 -19.70 18.21 10.86
CA VAL A 212 -20.66 18.74 9.88
C VAL A 212 -19.94 19.50 8.76
N THR A 213 -18.85 20.19 9.09
CA THR A 213 -17.99 20.89 8.12
C THR A 213 -17.18 19.90 7.28
N LEU A 214 -16.52 18.94 7.92
CA LEU A 214 -15.70 17.91 7.28
C LEU A 214 -16.52 17.04 6.31
N THR A 215 -17.75 16.70 6.70
CA THR A 215 -18.70 15.93 5.87
C THR A 215 -19.39 16.79 4.82
N THR A 216 -19.12 18.10 4.79
CA THR A 216 -19.76 19.09 3.90
C THR A 216 -21.29 19.16 4.06
N LEU A 217 -21.83 18.67 5.18
CA LEU A 217 -23.25 18.72 5.47
C LEU A 217 -23.71 20.16 5.73
N GLY A 218 -22.89 20.94 6.46
CA GLY A 218 -23.05 22.38 6.59
C GLY A 218 -24.43 22.86 7.09
N ILE A 219 -24.91 22.32 8.23
CA ILE A 219 -26.25 22.60 8.78
C ILE A 219 -26.49 24.11 9.01
N GLY A 220 -25.44 24.88 9.29
CA GLY A 220 -25.50 26.35 9.36
C GLY A 220 -25.96 26.92 10.71
N ASP A 221 -26.05 26.08 11.73
CA ASP A 221 -26.29 26.44 13.13
C ASP A 221 -25.09 27.17 13.76
N PHE A 222 -23.87 26.80 13.38
CA PHE A 222 -22.63 27.47 13.77
C PHE A 222 -21.93 28.10 12.56
N VAL A 223 -21.46 29.34 12.71
CA VAL A 223 -20.90 30.12 11.59
C VAL A 223 -19.58 30.77 11.98
N PRO A 224 -18.49 30.58 11.20
CA PRO A 224 -17.23 31.25 11.44
C PRO A 224 -17.33 32.74 11.12
N LYS A 225 -17.11 33.60 12.11
CA LYS A 225 -17.21 35.06 11.94
C LYS A 225 -15.85 35.71 11.70
N THR A 226 -14.78 35.20 12.31
CA THR A 226 -13.44 35.75 12.18
C THR A 226 -12.73 35.26 10.92
N PHE A 227 -11.76 36.03 10.44
CA PHE A 227 -10.93 35.66 9.28
C PHE A 227 -10.21 34.32 9.50
N LEU A 228 -9.59 34.14 10.68
CA LEU A 228 -8.89 32.90 11.02
C LEU A 228 -9.83 31.70 11.06
N ALA A 229 -11.01 31.82 11.67
CA ALA A 229 -12.00 30.74 11.67
C ALA A 229 -12.42 30.35 10.25
N LYS A 230 -12.71 31.34 9.39
CA LYS A 230 -13.06 31.11 7.98
C LYS A 230 -11.92 30.41 7.23
N PHE A 231 -10.68 30.80 7.49
CA PHE A 231 -9.50 30.15 6.88
C PHE A 231 -9.40 28.67 7.27
N PHE A 232 -9.52 28.33 8.56
CA PHE A 232 -9.47 26.94 9.02
C PHE A 232 -10.64 26.10 8.52
N VAL A 233 -11.86 26.63 8.51
CA VAL A 233 -13.04 25.98 7.91
C VAL A 233 -12.82 25.70 6.42
N SER A 234 -12.26 26.66 5.68
CA SER A 234 -11.95 26.47 4.26
C SER A 234 -10.93 25.36 4.04
N MET A 235 -9.89 25.29 4.89
CA MET A 235 -8.91 24.21 4.86
C MET A 235 -9.53 22.86 5.24
N GLU A 236 -10.39 22.82 6.26
CA GLU A 236 -11.09 21.62 6.69
C GLU A 236 -11.93 21.03 5.56
N VAL A 237 -12.70 21.85 4.85
CA VAL A 237 -13.49 21.41 3.69
C VAL A 237 -12.58 20.87 2.57
N PHE A 238 -11.49 21.57 2.26
CA PHE A 238 -10.53 21.11 1.24
C PHE A 238 -9.93 19.73 1.57
N PHE A 239 -9.47 19.53 2.81
CA PHE A 239 -8.98 18.22 3.25
C PHE A 239 -10.09 17.18 3.38
N GLY A 240 -11.31 17.59 3.70
CA GLY A 240 -12.51 16.75 3.71
C GLY A 240 -12.77 16.08 2.37
N PHE A 241 -12.66 16.82 1.26
CA PHE A 241 -12.78 16.25 -0.09
C PHE A 241 -11.72 15.19 -0.39
N ILE A 242 -10.46 15.46 -0.05
CA ILE A 242 -9.37 14.49 -0.21
C ILE A 242 -9.68 13.24 0.62
N MET A 243 -10.14 13.44 1.85
CA MET A 243 -10.41 12.34 2.76
C MET A 243 -11.59 11.46 2.33
N LEU A 244 -12.66 12.09 1.83
CA LEU A 244 -13.81 11.42 1.27
C LEU A 244 -13.45 10.66 -0.02
N GLY A 245 -12.58 11.23 -0.87
CA GLY A 245 -12.05 10.53 -2.05
C GLY A 245 -11.32 9.24 -1.67
N ILE A 246 -10.43 9.30 -0.67
CA ILE A 246 -9.74 8.10 -0.16
C ILE A 246 -10.74 7.10 0.44
N PHE A 247 -11.75 7.57 1.18
CA PHE A 247 -12.80 6.71 1.73
C PHE A 247 -13.57 5.95 0.64
N ILE A 248 -13.93 6.60 -0.46
CA ILE A 248 -14.58 5.94 -1.61
C ILE A 248 -13.67 4.86 -2.20
N THR A 249 -12.38 5.15 -2.41
CA THR A 249 -11.44 4.13 -2.95
C THR A 249 -11.29 2.93 -2.02
N LEU A 250 -11.38 3.13 -0.71
CA LEU A 250 -11.35 2.05 0.28
C LEU A 250 -12.58 1.14 0.18
N ILE A 251 -13.76 1.74 -0.01
CA ILE A 251 -15.02 0.99 -0.20
C ILE A 251 -14.95 0.19 -1.51
N GLN A 252 -14.54 0.83 -2.61
CA GLN A 252 -14.43 0.19 -3.92
C GLN A 252 -13.47 -1.01 -3.94
N ARG A 253 -12.42 -0.98 -3.12
CA ARG A 253 -11.46 -2.10 -3.01
C ARG A 253 -11.98 -3.29 -2.21
N LYS A 254 -13.01 -3.07 -1.39
CA LYS A 254 -13.54 -4.06 -0.46
C LYS A 254 -14.83 -4.73 -0.98
N LEU A 255 -15.62 -3.99 -1.76
CA LEU A 255 -16.72 -4.53 -2.57
C LEU A 255 -16.14 -5.38 -3.72
#